data_AF-A0A4Y4KI88-F1
#
_entry.id   AF-A0A4Y4KI88-F1
#
_cell.length_a   1.000
_cell.length_b   1.000
_cell.length_c   1.000
_cell.angle_alpha   90.00
_cell.angle_beta   90.00
_cell.angle_gamma   90.00
#
_symmetry.space_group_name_H-M   'P 1'
#
loop_
_entity.id
_entity.type
_entity.pdbx_description
1 polymer ?
#
loop_
_entity_poly.entity_id
_entity_poly.type
_entity_poly.pdbx_seq_one_letter_code
_entity_poly.pdbx_strand_id
1 'polypeptide(L)'
;MAAIHRTTMTPTKVELLTGWLPKQSWYVGDTGTPELVKAGGFRLDDPEGAVGIEFMVVVDTTAQEPVAYVVPMGYRGAALEGIPGEALIGTSEHGVLGTRWIYDGVHDPVVMAQLRALLRGETVPQHQSKSDTPDLTVTVHGTAPHDGLDVQVNRVLRSAEAAQRSSVHLVAGWTWPDGTAARGVLATVALR
;
A
#
# COMPACT_ATOMS: atom_id res chain seq x y z
N MET A 1 8.58 -7.96 -14.23
CA MET A 1 9.11 -7.63 -12.89
C MET A 1 9.51 -6.17 -12.85
N ALA A 2 9.13 -5.45 -11.80
CA ALA A 2 9.40 -4.03 -11.66
C ALA A 2 10.79 -3.78 -11.08
N ALA A 3 11.66 -3.10 -11.84
CA ALA A 3 12.98 -2.71 -11.37
C ALA A 3 12.90 -1.57 -10.33
N ILE A 4 13.64 -1.68 -9.23
CA ILE A 4 13.82 -0.60 -8.26
C ILE A 4 15.05 0.22 -8.66
N HIS A 5 14.81 1.47 -9.06
CA HIS A 5 15.89 2.43 -9.29
C HIS A 5 16.31 3.08 -7.97
N ARG A 6 17.61 3.03 -7.66
CA ARG A 6 18.20 3.81 -6.56
C ARG A 6 18.38 5.25 -7.02
N THR A 7 17.30 6.03 -6.98
CA THR A 7 17.27 7.42 -7.42
C THR A 7 16.41 8.27 -6.48
N THR A 8 16.34 9.56 -6.75
CA THR A 8 15.52 10.52 -6.00
C THR A 8 14.10 10.58 -6.56
N MET A 9 13.17 10.95 -5.68
CA MET A 9 11.80 11.30 -6.00
C MET A 9 11.49 12.64 -5.34
N THR A 10 11.02 13.61 -6.10
CA THR A 10 10.71 14.96 -5.59
C THR A 10 9.33 15.42 -6.04
N PRO A 11 8.37 15.65 -5.13
CA PRO A 11 8.43 15.34 -3.70
C PRO A 11 8.57 13.83 -3.44
N THR A 12 9.08 13.48 -2.27
CA THR A 12 9.14 12.09 -1.81
C THR A 12 7.73 11.56 -1.54
N LYS A 13 7.59 10.24 -1.53
CA LYS A 13 6.31 9.57 -1.23
C LYS A 13 5.76 9.97 0.13
N VAL A 14 6.62 10.10 1.14
CA VAL A 14 6.21 10.49 2.50
C VAL A 14 5.71 11.94 2.51
N GLU A 15 6.40 12.87 1.84
CA GLU A 15 5.95 14.27 1.74
C GLU A 15 4.58 14.39 1.05
N LEU A 16 4.35 13.62 -0.02
CA LEU A 16 3.05 13.57 -0.67
C LEU A 16 1.95 13.04 0.27
N LEU A 17 2.24 11.96 1.00
CA LEU A 17 1.31 11.39 1.97
C LEU A 17 1.02 12.35 3.13
N THR A 18 2.00 13.14 3.58
CA THR A 18 1.79 14.15 4.64
C THR A 18 0.71 15.16 4.25
N GLY A 19 0.65 15.59 2.98
CA GLY A 19 -0.38 16.51 2.50
C GLY A 19 -1.70 15.86 2.06
N TRP A 20 -1.70 14.54 1.84
CA TRP A 20 -2.86 13.79 1.31
C TRP A 20 -3.64 13.03 2.39
N LEU A 21 -2.97 12.42 3.38
CA LEU A 21 -3.60 11.60 4.43
C LEU A 21 -4.67 12.35 5.22
N PRO A 22 -4.46 13.59 5.71
CA PRO A 22 -5.47 14.29 6.52
C PRO A 22 -6.77 14.61 5.78
N LYS A 23 -6.79 14.50 4.44
CA LYS A 23 -7.98 14.74 3.61
C LYS A 23 -8.86 13.50 3.48
N GLN A 24 -8.41 12.35 4.00
CA GLN A 24 -9.10 11.08 3.83
C GLN A 24 -10.08 10.83 4.96
N SER A 25 -11.27 10.33 4.64
CA SER A 25 -12.34 10.08 5.62
C SER A 25 -12.02 9.01 6.67
N TRP A 26 -11.02 8.17 6.39
CA TRP A 26 -10.55 7.09 7.26
C TRP A 26 -9.30 7.45 8.07
N TYR A 27 -8.71 8.63 7.85
CA TYR A 27 -7.61 9.13 8.67
C TYR A 27 -8.11 9.44 10.08
N VAL A 28 -7.38 8.99 11.10
CA VAL A 28 -7.80 9.10 12.51
C VAL A 28 -6.88 10.01 13.33
N GLY A 29 -5.85 10.61 12.71
CA GLY A 29 -5.00 11.59 13.36
C GLY A 29 -5.73 12.91 13.60
N ASP A 30 -5.20 13.72 14.52
CA ASP A 30 -5.78 15.01 14.88
C ASP A 30 -5.59 16.06 13.76
N THR A 31 -6.21 17.23 13.94
CA THR A 31 -6.33 18.37 12.99
C THR A 31 -5.01 19.05 12.59
N GLY A 32 -3.85 18.47 12.90
CA GLY A 32 -2.51 18.95 12.56
C GLY A 32 -1.88 18.29 11.33
N THR A 33 -0.71 18.79 10.92
CA THR A 33 0.12 18.14 9.91
C THR A 33 0.74 16.87 10.50
N PRO A 34 0.56 15.68 9.89
CA PRO A 34 1.10 14.44 10.42
C PRO A 34 2.63 14.38 10.29
N GLU A 35 3.26 13.74 11.26
CA GLU A 35 4.67 13.37 11.24
C GLU A 35 4.75 11.90 10.84
N LEU A 36 5.01 11.68 9.55
CA LEU A 36 4.97 10.34 8.96
C LEU A 36 6.36 9.72 8.88
N VAL A 37 6.49 8.51 9.41
CA VAL A 37 7.68 7.67 9.26
C VAL A 37 7.34 6.45 8.42
N LYS A 38 8.15 6.14 7.42
CA LYS A 38 8.01 4.89 6.66
C LYS A 38 8.34 3.70 7.58
N ALA A 39 7.37 2.79 7.74
CA ALA A 39 7.43 1.71 8.71
C ALA A 39 7.42 0.31 8.08
N GLY A 40 7.15 0.19 6.78
CA GLY A 40 7.10 -1.11 6.12
C GLY A 40 6.42 -1.04 4.77
N GLY A 41 6.01 -2.22 4.29
CA GLY A 41 5.32 -2.36 3.03
C GLY A 41 5.97 -3.36 2.09
N PHE A 42 5.29 -3.60 0.97
CA PHE A 42 5.71 -4.54 -0.07
C PHE A 42 5.30 -3.99 -1.44
N ARG A 43 5.72 -4.67 -2.50
CA ARG A 43 5.39 -4.34 -3.89
C ARG A 43 4.68 -5.49 -4.57
N LEU A 44 3.96 -5.18 -5.63
CA LEU A 44 3.50 -6.17 -6.60
C LEU A 44 4.01 -5.78 -7.98
N ASP A 45 4.11 -6.78 -8.85
CA ASP A 45 4.47 -6.57 -10.25
C ASP A 45 3.20 -6.40 -11.08
N ASP A 46 3.19 -5.38 -11.93
CA ASP A 46 2.26 -5.30 -13.04
C ASP A 46 2.74 -6.23 -14.17
N PRO A 47 1.91 -7.19 -14.65
CA PRO A 47 2.25 -8.06 -15.77
C PRO A 47 2.64 -7.29 -17.03
N GLU A 48 2.00 -6.14 -17.28
CA GLU A 48 2.28 -5.30 -18.45
C GLU A 48 3.44 -4.31 -18.20
N GLY A 49 3.92 -4.20 -16.96
CA GLY A 49 5.03 -3.33 -16.57
C GLY A 49 4.76 -1.83 -16.69
N ALA A 50 3.49 -1.42 -16.87
CA ALA A 50 3.09 -0.02 -17.07
C ALA A 50 2.88 0.72 -15.73
N VAL A 51 2.53 0.00 -14.67
CA VAL A 51 2.21 0.55 -13.35
C VAL A 51 3.18 0.02 -12.30
N GLY A 52 3.83 0.92 -11.57
CA GLY A 52 4.52 0.53 -10.35
C GLY A 52 3.52 0.36 -9.20
N ILE A 53 3.55 -0.77 -8.50
CA ILE A 53 2.60 -1.07 -7.42
C ILE A 53 3.34 -1.20 -6.08
N GLU A 54 2.95 -0.41 -5.09
CA GLU A 54 3.49 -0.47 -3.73
C GLU A 54 2.39 -0.36 -2.69
N PHE A 55 2.46 -1.18 -1.65
CA PHE A 55 1.65 -1.07 -0.45
C PHE A 55 2.56 -0.55 0.65
N MET A 56 2.58 0.76 0.85
CA MET A 56 3.46 1.38 1.86
C MET A 56 2.76 1.40 3.21
N VAL A 57 3.49 1.01 4.26
CA VAL A 57 3.07 1.29 5.64
C VAL A 57 3.81 2.51 6.15
N VAL A 58 3.05 3.49 6.64
CA VAL A 58 3.55 4.68 7.34
C VAL A 58 2.98 4.73 8.75
N VAL A 59 3.75 5.24 9.69
CA VAL A 59 3.29 5.50 11.05
C VAL A 59 3.25 7.01 11.26
N ASP A 60 2.11 7.51 11.71
CA ASP A 60 1.96 8.87 12.22
C ASP A 60 2.33 8.91 13.70
N THR A 61 3.30 9.75 14.04
CA THR A 61 3.85 9.89 15.39
C THR A 61 3.36 11.13 16.13
N THR A 62 2.41 11.88 15.57
CA THR A 62 1.89 13.10 16.20
C THR A 62 1.08 12.83 17.46
N ALA A 63 0.32 11.72 17.47
CA ALA A 63 -0.48 11.31 18.60
C ALA A 63 0.37 10.64 19.70
N GLN A 64 -0.12 10.67 20.95
CA GLN A 64 0.52 9.97 22.07
C GLN A 64 0.65 8.47 21.81
N GLU A 65 -0.32 7.87 21.12
CA GLU A 65 -0.26 6.51 20.59
C GLU A 65 -0.07 6.58 19.07
N PRO A 66 1.08 6.14 18.53
CA PRO A 66 1.33 6.17 17.10
C PRO A 66 0.33 5.33 16.30
N VAL A 67 -0.10 5.83 15.15
CA VAL A 67 -1.08 5.14 14.29
C VAL A 67 -0.42 4.68 13.00
N ALA A 68 -0.56 3.40 12.69
CA ALA A 68 -0.06 2.81 11.45
C ALA A 68 -1.13 2.83 10.35
N TYR A 69 -0.75 3.27 9.15
CA TYR A 69 -1.60 3.31 7.97
C TYR A 69 -0.97 2.51 6.83
N VAL A 70 -1.77 1.75 6.09
CA VAL A 70 -1.36 1.17 4.81
C VAL A 70 -1.96 1.97 3.66
N VAL A 71 -1.10 2.38 2.73
CA VAL A 71 -1.48 3.10 1.52
C VAL A 71 -1.02 2.30 0.30
N PRO A 72 -1.93 1.56 -0.37
CA PRO A 72 -1.71 1.08 -1.73
C PRO A 72 -1.48 2.27 -2.65
N MET A 73 -0.50 2.17 -3.54
CA MET A 73 -0.14 3.21 -4.49
C MET A 73 0.09 2.63 -5.88
N GLY A 74 -0.49 3.30 -6.88
CA GLY A 74 -0.19 3.08 -8.29
C GLY A 74 0.67 4.22 -8.84
N TYR A 75 1.84 3.89 -9.38
CA TYR A 75 2.75 4.83 -10.04
C TYR A 75 2.59 4.75 -11.55
N ARG A 76 2.05 5.80 -12.16
CA ARG A 76 1.81 5.85 -13.61
C ARG A 76 2.71 6.87 -14.30
N GLY A 77 3.05 6.59 -15.55
CA GLY A 77 3.83 7.50 -16.41
C GLY A 77 3.00 8.60 -17.08
N ALA A 78 1.68 8.59 -16.88
CA ALA A 78 0.74 9.61 -17.34
C ALA A 78 -0.44 9.70 -16.37
N ALA A 79 -1.19 10.80 -16.41
CA ALA A 79 -2.42 10.95 -15.64
C ALA A 79 -3.46 9.89 -16.05
N LEU A 80 -4.15 9.31 -15.06
CA LEU A 80 -5.25 8.38 -15.27
C LEU A 80 -6.56 9.15 -15.41
N GLU A 81 -7.30 8.88 -16.48
CA GLU A 81 -8.62 9.47 -16.73
C GLU A 81 -9.73 8.71 -15.99
N GLY A 82 -10.83 9.40 -15.69
CA GLY A 82 -12.05 8.77 -15.17
C GLY A 82 -12.01 8.31 -13.71
N ILE A 83 -10.98 8.68 -12.95
CA ILE A 83 -10.91 8.44 -11.51
C ILE A 83 -11.16 9.72 -10.70
N PRO A 84 -11.65 9.61 -9.45
CA PRO A 84 -11.91 10.77 -8.60
C PRO A 84 -10.63 11.59 -8.36
N GLY A 85 -10.76 12.91 -8.27
CA GLY A 85 -9.60 13.81 -8.08
C GLY A 85 -8.89 13.56 -6.75
N GLU A 86 -9.62 13.17 -5.72
CA GLU A 86 -9.11 12.79 -4.40
C GLU A 86 -8.24 11.53 -4.41
N ALA A 87 -8.35 10.70 -5.44
CA ALA A 87 -7.49 9.53 -5.62
C ALA A 87 -6.06 9.92 -6.04
N LEU A 88 -5.84 11.12 -6.57
CA LEU A 88 -4.49 11.62 -6.84
C LEU A 88 -3.82 12.00 -5.53
N ILE A 89 -2.82 11.22 -5.13
CA ILE A 89 -1.95 11.54 -3.99
C ILE A 89 -1.04 12.71 -4.37
N GLY A 90 -0.51 12.69 -5.60
CA GLY A 90 0.24 13.80 -6.17
C GLY A 90 1.11 13.36 -7.34
N THR A 91 1.94 14.29 -7.82
CA THR A 91 2.97 14.03 -8.84
C THR A 91 4.36 14.10 -8.23
N SER A 92 5.28 13.26 -8.71
CA SER A 92 6.67 13.26 -8.28
C SER A 92 7.61 13.12 -9.46
N GLU A 93 8.69 13.87 -9.48
CA GLU A 93 9.78 13.73 -10.44
C GLU A 93 10.71 12.60 -10.01
N HIS A 94 10.72 11.50 -10.77
CA HIS A 94 11.60 10.36 -10.53
C HIS A 94 12.86 10.47 -11.40
N GLY A 95 14.04 10.46 -10.79
CA GLY A 95 15.30 10.76 -11.48
C GLY A 95 15.68 9.83 -12.65
N VAL A 96 15.00 8.70 -12.82
CA VAL A 96 15.17 7.79 -13.98
C VAL A 96 13.93 7.70 -14.88
N LEU A 97 12.74 7.90 -14.33
CA LEU A 97 11.49 7.63 -15.03
C LEU A 97 10.79 8.93 -15.45
N GLY A 98 11.29 10.10 -15.03
CA GLY A 98 10.61 11.38 -15.20
C GLY A 98 9.39 11.51 -14.29
N THR A 99 8.44 12.37 -14.67
CA THR A 99 7.22 12.61 -13.91
C THR A 99 6.43 11.33 -13.70
N ARG A 100 5.99 11.11 -12.45
CA ARG A 100 5.13 10.00 -12.03
C ARG A 100 3.88 10.56 -11.39
N TRP A 101 2.72 10.07 -11.84
CA TRP A 101 1.43 10.32 -11.21
C TRP A 101 1.18 9.22 -10.20
N ILE A 102 0.98 9.60 -8.95
CA ILE A 102 0.87 8.68 -7.82
C ILE A 102 -0.57 8.71 -7.34
N TYR A 103 -1.25 7.57 -7.49
CA TYR A 103 -2.64 7.41 -7.13
C TYR A 103 -2.80 6.50 -5.93
N ASP A 104 -3.85 6.74 -5.15
CA ASP A 104 -4.36 5.79 -4.19
C ASP A 104 -4.81 4.53 -4.91
N GLY A 105 -4.10 3.44 -4.63
CA GLY A 105 -4.20 2.18 -5.33
C GLY A 105 -5.57 1.51 -5.20
N VAL A 106 -6.42 1.90 -4.25
CA VAL A 106 -7.80 1.37 -4.18
C VAL A 106 -8.67 1.85 -5.34
N HIS A 107 -8.29 2.97 -5.98
CA HIS A 107 -8.95 3.51 -7.16
C HIS A 107 -8.24 3.10 -8.47
N ASP A 108 -7.06 2.47 -8.38
CA ASP A 108 -6.31 2.02 -9.55
C ASP A 108 -6.70 0.58 -9.92
N PRO A 109 -7.27 0.33 -11.11
CA PRO A 109 -7.74 -0.99 -11.50
C PRO A 109 -6.61 -2.03 -11.60
N VAL A 110 -5.39 -1.61 -11.95
CA VAL A 110 -4.23 -2.51 -12.06
C VAL A 110 -3.75 -2.91 -10.66
N VAL A 111 -3.69 -1.95 -9.73
CA VAL A 111 -3.32 -2.24 -8.33
C VAL A 111 -4.33 -3.21 -7.70
N MET A 112 -5.62 -2.96 -7.86
CA MET A 112 -6.66 -3.82 -7.30
C MET A 112 -6.74 -5.19 -8.00
N ALA A 113 -6.44 -5.28 -9.30
CA ALA A 113 -6.32 -6.56 -10.00
C ALA A 113 -5.16 -7.40 -9.42
N GLN A 114 -3.99 -6.79 -9.20
CA GLN A 114 -2.84 -7.49 -8.62
C GLN A 114 -3.06 -7.86 -7.15
N LEU A 115 -3.77 -7.05 -6.37
CA LEU A 115 -4.16 -7.42 -5.00
C LEU A 115 -5.08 -8.66 -4.99
N ARG A 116 -6.03 -8.75 -5.92
CA ARG A 116 -6.88 -9.94 -6.08
C ARG A 116 -6.08 -11.16 -6.51
N ALA A 117 -5.17 -10.99 -7.47
CA ALA A 117 -4.26 -12.07 -7.88
C ALA A 117 -3.42 -12.58 -6.69
N LEU A 118 -2.92 -11.67 -5.85
CA LEU A 118 -2.16 -12.04 -4.65
C LEU A 118 -3.01 -12.87 -3.69
N LEU A 119 -4.25 -12.43 -3.42
CA LEU A 119 -5.19 -13.15 -2.55
C LEU A 119 -5.61 -14.51 -3.10
N ARG A 120 -5.49 -14.74 -4.43
CA ARG A 120 -5.68 -16.05 -5.08
C ARG A 120 -4.40 -16.89 -5.17
N GLY A 121 -3.25 -16.35 -4.76
CA GLY A 121 -1.95 -17.02 -4.89
C GLY A 121 -1.39 -17.03 -6.32
N GLU A 122 -1.88 -16.16 -7.20
CA GLU A 122 -1.50 -16.07 -8.61
C GLU A 122 -0.29 -15.16 -8.85
N THR A 123 0.09 -14.36 -7.86
CA THR A 123 1.28 -13.50 -7.88
C THR A 123 1.99 -13.52 -6.52
N VAL A 124 3.25 -13.07 -6.52
CA VAL A 124 4.14 -13.13 -5.36
C VAL A 124 4.46 -11.70 -4.90
N PRO A 125 4.33 -11.40 -3.59
CA PRO A 125 4.71 -10.10 -3.06
C PRO A 125 6.22 -9.92 -3.19
N GLN A 126 6.65 -8.72 -3.58
CA GLN A 126 8.05 -8.36 -3.79
C GLN A 126 8.54 -7.42 -2.69
N HIS A 127 9.82 -7.51 -2.38
CA HIS A 127 10.48 -6.68 -1.38
C HIS A 127 10.47 -5.21 -1.81
N GLN A 128 10.08 -4.32 -0.90
CA GLN A 128 9.87 -2.91 -1.22
C GLN A 128 11.14 -2.12 -1.62
N SER A 129 12.32 -2.68 -1.40
CA SER A 129 13.62 -2.01 -1.65
C SER A 129 14.66 -2.88 -2.37
N LYS A 130 14.31 -4.10 -2.78
CA LYS A 130 15.18 -4.99 -3.56
C LYS A 130 14.42 -5.48 -4.79
N SER A 131 15.01 -5.34 -5.97
CA SER A 131 14.44 -5.88 -7.21
C SER A 131 14.42 -7.41 -7.15
N ASP A 132 13.43 -8.02 -7.82
CA ASP A 132 13.35 -9.46 -8.08
C ASP A 132 13.52 -10.34 -6.84
N THR A 133 13.08 -9.82 -5.68
CA THR A 133 13.23 -10.46 -4.39
C THR A 133 11.86 -10.64 -3.76
N PRO A 134 11.34 -11.88 -3.64
CA PRO A 134 10.09 -12.13 -2.92
C PRO A 134 10.14 -11.62 -1.47
N ASP A 135 9.05 -11.02 -1.02
CA ASP A 135 8.84 -10.67 0.39
C ASP A 135 8.11 -11.80 1.12
N LEU A 136 8.89 -12.72 1.68
CA LEU A 136 8.37 -13.87 2.42
C LEU A 136 7.69 -13.49 3.74
N THR A 137 7.79 -12.23 4.16
CA THR A 137 7.10 -11.74 5.35
C THR A 137 5.64 -11.38 5.07
N VAL A 138 5.21 -11.34 3.80
CA VAL A 138 3.82 -11.07 3.41
C VAL A 138 3.11 -12.40 3.17
N THR A 139 2.06 -12.69 3.94
CA THR A 139 1.35 -13.98 3.92
C THR A 139 -0.12 -13.79 3.59
N VAL A 140 -0.64 -14.66 2.72
CA VAL A 140 -2.08 -14.81 2.47
C VAL A 140 -2.57 -16.01 3.26
N HIS A 141 -3.67 -15.85 3.97
CA HIS A 141 -4.35 -16.91 4.71
C HIS A 141 -5.71 -17.20 4.08
N GLY A 142 -6.02 -18.49 3.91
CA GLY A 142 -7.19 -18.96 3.16
C GLY A 142 -6.94 -18.99 1.65
N THR A 143 -7.94 -19.44 0.90
CA THR A 143 -7.92 -19.45 -0.57
C THR A 143 -9.14 -18.72 -1.09
N ALA A 144 -8.92 -17.64 -1.84
CA ALA A 144 -10.00 -16.87 -2.45
C ALA A 144 -10.60 -17.63 -3.64
N PRO A 145 -11.95 -17.68 -3.78
CA PRO A 145 -12.57 -18.16 -5.01
C PRO A 145 -12.16 -17.28 -6.21
N HIS A 146 -12.22 -17.84 -7.41
CA HIS A 146 -11.79 -17.12 -8.62
C HIS A 146 -12.70 -15.92 -8.95
N ASP A 147 -13.99 -16.01 -8.64
CA ASP A 147 -15.00 -15.00 -8.99
C ASP A 147 -15.52 -14.20 -7.79
N GLY A 148 -15.86 -12.94 -8.03
CA GLY A 148 -16.67 -12.14 -7.11
C GLY A 148 -16.00 -11.67 -5.81
N LEU A 149 -14.68 -11.51 -5.80
CA LEU A 149 -13.95 -11.04 -4.61
C LEU A 149 -14.19 -9.56 -4.33
N ASP A 150 -14.98 -9.30 -3.29
CA ASP A 150 -15.08 -7.98 -2.67
C ASP A 150 -13.89 -7.79 -1.73
N VAL A 151 -12.85 -7.14 -2.24
CA VAL A 151 -11.59 -6.92 -1.52
C VAL A 151 -11.63 -5.58 -0.80
N GLN A 152 -11.47 -5.62 0.51
CA GLN A 152 -11.37 -4.43 1.36
C GLN A 152 -9.95 -4.28 1.89
N VAL A 153 -9.37 -3.08 1.73
CA VAL A 153 -8.08 -2.70 2.34
C VAL A 153 -8.32 -2.09 3.72
N ASN A 154 -7.64 -2.60 4.74
CA ASN A 154 -7.70 -2.10 6.11
C ASN A 154 -6.74 -0.90 6.26
N ARG A 155 -7.24 0.30 5.93
CA ARG A 155 -6.42 1.53 5.85
C ARG A 155 -5.70 1.89 7.14
N VAL A 156 -6.35 1.68 8.28
CA VAL A 156 -5.79 1.85 9.62
C VAL A 156 -5.41 0.48 10.16
N LEU A 157 -4.11 0.26 10.38
CA LEU A 157 -3.59 -1.02 10.84
C LEU A 157 -3.71 -1.12 12.35
N ARG A 158 -4.15 -2.28 12.81
CA ARG A 158 -4.12 -2.67 14.22
C ARG A 158 -3.16 -3.84 14.35
N SER A 159 -2.27 -3.76 15.34
CA SER A 159 -1.51 -4.93 15.76
C SER A 159 -2.51 -5.94 16.30
N ALA A 160 -2.60 -7.09 15.65
CA ALA A 160 -3.49 -8.16 16.07
C ALA A 160 -2.75 -9.49 15.88
N GLU A 161 -2.67 -10.28 16.95
CA GLU A 161 -2.55 -11.72 16.78
C GLU A 161 -3.78 -12.18 16.01
N ALA A 162 -3.55 -12.88 14.88
CA ALA A 162 -4.55 -13.31 13.91
C ALA A 162 -5.92 -13.62 14.54
N ALA A 163 -6.79 -12.62 14.63
CA ALA A 163 -8.14 -12.81 15.12
C ALA A 163 -8.89 -13.57 14.02
N GLN A 164 -8.98 -14.88 14.21
CA GLN A 164 -9.67 -15.83 13.35
C GLN A 164 -11.07 -15.32 13.02
N ARG A 165 -11.23 -14.90 11.77
CA ARG A 165 -12.52 -14.79 11.10
C ARG A 165 -12.36 -15.47 9.75
N SER A 166 -13.36 -16.23 9.38
CA SER A 166 -13.48 -17.21 8.30
C SER A 166 -13.34 -16.67 6.86
N SER A 167 -12.56 -15.60 6.67
CA SER A 167 -12.35 -14.90 5.39
C SER A 167 -10.88 -14.95 4.95
N VAL A 168 -10.67 -14.97 3.64
CA VAL A 168 -9.34 -14.86 3.03
C VAL A 168 -8.76 -13.50 3.34
N HIS A 169 -7.50 -13.45 3.78
CA HIS A 169 -6.90 -12.19 4.22
C HIS A 169 -5.39 -12.15 3.99
N LEU A 170 -4.89 -10.93 3.77
CA LEU A 170 -3.50 -10.61 3.56
C LEU A 170 -2.90 -10.02 4.84
N VAL A 171 -1.76 -10.56 5.27
CA VAL A 171 -1.05 -10.13 6.47
C VAL A 171 0.36 -9.69 6.09
N ALA A 172 0.80 -8.54 6.61
CA ALA A 172 2.16 -8.05 6.46
C ALA A 172 2.64 -7.42 7.77
N GLY A 173 3.97 -7.30 7.91
CA GLY A 173 4.61 -6.67 9.06
C GLY A 173 4.94 -5.19 8.82
N TRP A 174 5.09 -4.45 9.91
CA TRP A 174 5.69 -3.11 9.95
C TRP A 174 6.49 -2.95 11.24
N THR A 175 7.31 -1.92 11.29
CA THR A 175 8.14 -1.59 12.46
C THR A 175 7.69 -0.25 13.03
N TRP A 176 7.37 -0.23 14.32
CA TRP A 176 7.08 1.00 15.05
C TRP A 176 8.33 1.89 15.18
N PRO A 177 8.18 3.20 15.43
CA PRO A 177 9.31 4.12 15.57
C PRO A 177 10.32 3.75 16.67
N ASP A 178 9.88 3.02 17.69
CA ASP A 178 10.72 2.49 18.78
C ASP A 178 11.53 1.23 18.38
N GLY A 179 11.35 0.74 17.16
CA GLY A 179 11.97 -0.48 16.64
C GLY A 179 11.16 -1.75 16.86
N THR A 180 10.02 -1.69 17.56
CA THR A 180 9.17 -2.84 17.83
C THR A 180 8.51 -3.34 16.54
N ALA A 181 8.66 -4.62 16.22
CA ALA A 181 7.98 -5.24 15.09
C ALA A 181 6.49 -5.51 15.41
N ALA A 182 5.63 -5.23 14.44
CA ALA A 182 4.21 -5.54 14.50
C ALA A 182 3.75 -6.19 13.20
N ARG A 183 2.58 -6.83 13.26
CA ARG A 183 1.96 -7.53 12.15
C ARG A 183 0.44 -7.42 12.25
N GLY A 184 -0.23 -7.40 11.12
CA GLY A 184 -1.67 -7.22 11.06
C GLY A 184 -2.25 -7.44 9.68
N VAL A 185 -3.58 -7.44 9.60
CA VAL A 185 -4.31 -7.70 8.37
C VAL A 185 -4.39 -6.42 7.53
N LEU A 186 -3.79 -6.44 6.34
CA LEU A 186 -3.79 -5.31 5.40
C LEU A 186 -4.99 -5.31 4.46
N ALA A 187 -5.47 -6.50 4.08
CA ALA A 187 -6.64 -6.64 3.22
C ALA A 187 -7.43 -7.90 3.55
N THR A 188 -8.73 -7.87 3.32
CA THR A 188 -9.66 -8.98 3.52
C THR A 188 -10.55 -9.16 2.30
N VAL A 189 -11.06 -10.37 2.12
CA VAL A 189 -12.09 -10.71 1.14
C VAL A 189 -13.40 -10.94 1.90
N ALA A 190 -14.45 -10.20 1.56
CA ALA A 190 -15.80 -10.60 1.93
C ALA A 190 -16.29 -11.65 0.91
N LEU A 191 -16.73 -12.81 1.42
CA LEU A 191 -17.49 -13.76 0.62
C LEU A 191 -18.90 -13.20 0.48
N ARG A 192 -19.39 -13.07 -0.75
CA ARG A 192 -20.78 -12.70 -1.04
C ARG A 192 -21.70 -13.91 -0.93
#